data_AF-W2R361-F1
#
_entry.id   AF-W2R361-F1
#
_cell.length_a   1.000
_cell.length_b   1.000
_cell.length_c   1.000
_cell.angle_alpha   90.00
_cell.angle_beta   90.00
_cell.angle_gamma   90.00
#
_symmetry.space_group_name_H-M   'P 1'
#
loop_
_entity.id
_entity.type
_entity.pdbx_description
1 polymer ?
#
loop_
_entity_poly.entity_id
_entity_poly.type
_entity_poly.pdbx_seq_one_letter_code
_entity_poly.pdbx_strand_id
1 'polypeptide(L)'
;MRNNHNVAVKGTFDDCQANVKDLFADADFKAKYHLGAVNSINFARILAQIVYYVWAYFRAREQGVTGEVAFSVPTGNFGDILAGFYAKKLGVPIGKLIVATNENDILDCFFSSGKYQRRDIQHTISPSMGICVSSNFERYLFALSGEGHDVLRGWMQGFEQTGELTISGELLAKA
;
A
#
# COMPACT_ATOMS: atom_id res chain seq x y z
N MET A 1 17.10 7.04 26.37
CA MET A 1 15.99 6.24 25.81
C MET A 1 14.79 6.24 26.76
N ARG A 2 14.04 7.35 26.89
CA ARG A 2 12.82 7.44 27.74
C ARG A 2 11.61 8.00 26.96
N ASN A 3 11.62 7.89 25.63
CA ASN A 3 10.55 8.41 24.76
C ASN A 3 9.62 7.32 24.19
N ASN A 4 9.83 6.05 24.56
CA ASN A 4 8.97 4.93 24.16
C ASN A 4 8.12 4.49 25.36
N HIS A 5 6.80 4.51 25.17
CA HIS A 5 5.82 4.08 26.16
C HIS A 5 4.90 3.03 25.55
N ASN A 6 5.10 1.77 25.93
CA ASN A 6 4.23 0.68 25.48
C ASN A 6 3.00 0.61 26.37
N VAL A 7 1.82 0.81 25.79
CA VAL A 7 0.54 0.76 26.49
C VAL A 7 -0.15 -0.55 26.17
N ALA A 8 -0.25 -1.45 27.15
CA ALA A 8 -0.99 -2.70 27.03
C ALA A 8 -2.47 -2.45 27.32
N VAL A 9 -3.26 -2.25 26.27
CA VAL A 9 -4.71 -2.09 26.38
C VAL A 9 -5.34 -3.44 26.73
N LYS A 10 -6.16 -3.49 27.78
CA LYS A 10 -6.97 -4.66 28.10
C LYS A 10 -8.20 -4.68 27.19
N GLY A 11 -8.04 -5.25 26.01
CA GLY A 11 -9.06 -5.30 24.97
C GLY A 11 -8.54 -6.01 23.72
N THR A 12 -9.27 -5.83 22.62
CA THR A 12 -8.95 -6.34 21.28
C THR A 12 -8.08 -5.35 20.49
N PHE A 13 -7.62 -5.78 19.31
CA PHE A 13 -6.94 -4.89 18.36
C PHE A 13 -7.87 -3.76 17.87
N ASP A 14 -9.14 -4.05 17.68
CA ASP A 14 -10.14 -3.05 17.26
C ASP A 14 -10.35 -2.00 18.34
N ASP A 15 -10.34 -2.39 19.62
CA ASP A 15 -10.38 -1.44 20.74
C ASP A 15 -9.16 -0.52 20.73
N CYS A 16 -7.97 -1.05 20.40
CA CYS A 16 -6.77 -0.23 20.26
C CYS A 16 -6.92 0.77 19.11
N GLN A 17 -7.46 0.35 17.97
CA GLN A 17 -7.69 1.23 16.82
C GLN A 17 -8.75 2.29 17.10
N ALA A 18 -9.84 1.94 17.77
CA ALA A 18 -10.91 2.87 18.15
C ALA A 18 -10.37 3.97 19.07
N ASN A 19 -9.66 3.59 20.14
CA ASN A 19 -9.04 4.55 21.06
C ASN A 19 -8.11 5.54 20.33
N VAL A 20 -7.28 5.04 19.40
CA VAL A 20 -6.41 5.91 18.60
C VAL A 20 -7.25 6.83 17.71
N LYS A 21 -8.28 6.32 17.02
CA LYS A 21 -9.16 7.15 16.18
C LYS A 21 -9.84 8.25 16.98
N ASP A 22 -10.36 7.95 18.17
CA ASP A 22 -11.02 8.92 19.04
C ASP A 22 -10.05 10.03 19.46
N LEU A 23 -8.82 9.68 19.85
CA LEU A 23 -7.78 10.65 20.17
C LEU A 23 -7.38 11.52 18.97
N PHE A 24 -7.38 10.97 17.76
CA PHE A 24 -7.11 11.71 16.53
C PHE A 24 -8.34 12.50 16.02
N ALA A 25 -9.54 12.22 16.50
CA ALA A 25 -10.74 13.01 16.20
C ALA A 25 -10.81 14.28 17.07
N ASP A 26 -10.31 14.22 18.31
CA ASP A 26 -10.23 15.36 19.23
C ASP A 26 -9.19 16.40 18.78
N ALA A 27 -9.67 17.55 18.27
CA ALA A 27 -8.83 18.61 17.75
C ALA A 27 -7.99 19.30 18.85
N ASP A 28 -8.57 19.52 20.03
CA ASP A 28 -7.91 20.21 21.13
C ASP A 28 -6.81 19.33 21.73
N PHE A 29 -7.08 18.03 21.88
CA PHE A 29 -6.10 17.07 22.36
C PHE A 29 -4.93 16.91 21.38
N LYS A 30 -5.22 16.80 20.07
CA LYS A 30 -4.18 16.78 19.02
C LYS A 30 -3.28 18.00 19.07
N ALA A 31 -3.87 19.19 19.18
CA ALA A 31 -3.13 20.45 19.19
C ALA A 31 -2.28 20.57 20.46
N LYS A 32 -2.85 20.24 21.63
CA LYS A 32 -2.18 20.33 22.93
C LYS A 32 -0.98 19.39 23.08
N TYR A 33 -1.08 18.17 22.54
CA TYR A 33 -0.06 17.14 22.69
C TYR A 33 0.73 16.84 21.41
N HIS A 34 0.50 17.61 20.34
CA HIS A 34 1.15 17.43 19.03
C HIS A 34 1.10 15.98 18.53
N LEU A 35 -0.08 15.34 18.59
CA LEU A 35 -0.24 13.96 18.19
C LEU A 35 0.17 13.75 16.73
N GLY A 36 1.21 12.94 16.53
CA GLY A 36 1.67 12.48 15.22
C GLY A 36 1.34 11.00 15.03
N ALA A 37 0.85 10.65 13.84
CA ALA A 37 0.69 9.25 13.44
C ALA A 37 1.77 8.87 12.42
N VAL A 38 2.58 7.86 12.74
CA VAL A 38 3.44 7.20 11.75
C VAL A 38 2.69 5.98 11.22
N ASN A 39 1.77 6.20 10.29
CA ASN A 39 0.99 5.12 9.67
C ASN A 39 1.58 4.68 8.31
N SER A 40 1.01 3.63 7.71
CA SER A 40 1.41 3.09 6.40
C SER A 40 1.13 4.03 5.23
N ILE A 41 0.42 5.13 5.44
CA ILE A 41 0.03 6.10 4.42
C ILE A 41 1.07 7.23 4.34
N ASN A 42 1.92 7.46 5.34
CA ASN A 42 2.91 8.53 5.28
C ASN A 42 3.82 8.37 4.04
N PHE A 43 3.81 9.36 3.15
CA PHE A 43 4.56 9.32 1.89
C PHE A 43 6.07 9.20 2.09
N ALA A 44 6.61 9.70 3.21
CA ALA A 44 8.03 9.55 3.54
C ALA A 44 8.46 8.08 3.63
N ARG A 45 7.56 7.17 4.02
CA ARG A 45 7.84 5.73 4.01
C ARG A 45 8.09 5.23 2.59
N ILE A 46 7.21 5.57 1.65
CA ILE A 46 7.37 5.18 0.24
C ILE A 46 8.63 5.81 -0.34
N LEU A 47 8.86 7.10 -0.06
CA LEU A 47 10.04 7.82 -0.56
C LEU A 47 11.35 7.14 -0.13
N ALA A 48 11.46 6.75 1.15
CA ALA A 48 12.62 6.03 1.65
C ALA A 48 12.79 4.65 0.98
N GLN A 49 11.68 3.98 0.65
CA GLN A 49 11.70 2.68 0.00
C GLN A 49 12.19 2.74 -1.46
N ILE A 50 11.98 3.85 -2.18
CA ILE A 50 12.47 4.04 -3.56
C ILE A 50 13.99 3.81 -3.63
N VAL A 51 14.71 4.24 -2.60
CA VAL A 51 16.18 4.21 -2.54
C VAL A 51 16.72 2.79 -2.74
N TYR A 52 16.11 1.76 -2.13
CA TYR A 52 16.63 0.40 -2.28
C TYR A 52 16.31 -0.24 -3.62
N TYR A 53 15.26 0.20 -4.34
CA TYR A 53 15.03 -0.25 -5.73
C TYR A 53 16.14 0.24 -6.65
N VAL A 54 16.50 1.52 -6.52
CA VAL A 54 17.62 2.13 -7.26
C VAL A 54 18.92 1.42 -6.92
N TRP A 55 19.20 1.25 -5.63
CA TRP A 55 20.41 0.58 -5.16
C TRP A 55 20.48 -0.88 -5.64
N ALA A 56 19.39 -1.65 -5.49
CA ALA A 56 19.34 -3.06 -5.91
C ALA A 56 19.51 -3.21 -7.41
N TYR A 57 18.95 -2.31 -8.22
CA TYR A 57 19.19 -2.27 -9.66
C TYR A 57 20.69 -2.17 -9.97
N PHE A 58 21.39 -1.19 -9.38
CA PHE A 58 22.84 -1.04 -9.61
C PHE A 58 23.65 -2.23 -9.10
N ARG A 59 23.26 -2.86 -7.99
CA ARG A 59 23.91 -4.10 -7.51
C ARG A 59 23.72 -5.26 -8.47
N ALA A 60 22.53 -5.41 -9.06
CA ALA A 60 22.29 -6.41 -10.10
C ALA A 60 23.16 -6.14 -11.35
N ARG A 61 23.34 -4.86 -11.72
CA ARG A 61 24.23 -4.47 -12.83
C ARG A 61 25.69 -4.86 -12.58
N GLU A 62 26.19 -4.66 -11.36
CA GLU A 62 27.53 -5.10 -10.97
C GLU A 62 27.71 -6.62 -11.05
N GLN A 63 26.64 -7.38 -10.85
CA GLN A 63 26.61 -8.85 -10.99
C GLN A 63 26.43 -9.33 -12.45
N GLY A 64 26.44 -8.41 -13.42
CA GLY A 64 26.34 -8.74 -14.84
C GLY A 64 24.91 -8.87 -15.38
N VAL A 65 23.87 -8.54 -14.60
CA VAL A 65 22.50 -8.44 -15.13
C VAL A 65 22.45 -7.29 -16.15
N THR A 66 21.91 -7.56 -17.33
CA THR A 66 21.77 -6.57 -18.40
C THR A 66 20.30 -6.22 -18.64
N GLY A 67 20.04 -5.02 -19.16
CA GLY A 67 18.69 -4.53 -19.42
C GLY A 67 17.89 -4.23 -18.14
N GLU A 68 16.63 -4.65 -18.16
CA GLU A 68 15.66 -4.43 -17.09
C GLU A 68 15.77 -5.47 -15.98
N VAL A 69 15.51 -5.05 -14.73
CA VAL A 69 15.43 -5.95 -13.57
C VAL A 69 13.97 -6.10 -13.15
N ALA A 70 13.53 -7.35 -12.93
CA ALA A 70 12.23 -7.64 -12.33
C ALA A 70 12.35 -7.73 -10.81
N PHE A 71 11.35 -7.22 -10.08
CA PHE A 71 11.28 -7.30 -8.63
C PHE A 71 10.01 -8.06 -8.23
N SER A 72 10.17 -9.04 -7.33
CA SER A 72 9.05 -9.73 -6.69
C SER A 72 8.94 -9.29 -5.24
N VAL A 73 7.77 -8.81 -4.84
CA VAL A 73 7.58 -8.12 -3.56
C VAL A 73 6.43 -8.78 -2.80
N PRO A 74 6.69 -9.40 -1.63
CA PRO A 74 5.63 -9.84 -0.75
C PRO A 74 4.84 -8.62 -0.27
N THR A 75 3.58 -8.51 -0.70
CA THR A 75 2.80 -7.28 -0.64
C THR A 75 1.56 -7.44 0.22
N GLY A 76 1.43 -6.58 1.23
CA GLY A 76 0.18 -6.33 1.94
C GLY A 76 -0.39 -4.95 1.57
N ASN A 77 0.08 -3.91 2.24
CA ASN A 77 -0.40 -2.52 2.11
C ASN A 77 0.06 -1.76 0.84
N PHE A 78 0.63 -2.43 -0.16
CA PHE A 78 1.12 -1.87 -1.44
C PHE A 78 2.26 -0.84 -1.39
N GLY A 79 2.69 -0.36 -0.21
CA GLY A 79 3.68 0.72 -0.12
C GLY A 79 5.05 0.39 -0.71
N ASP A 80 5.55 -0.82 -0.48
CA ASP A 80 6.83 -1.29 -0.99
C ASP A 80 6.85 -1.35 -2.52
N ILE A 81 5.94 -2.13 -3.11
CA ILE A 81 5.88 -2.27 -4.57
C ILE A 81 5.50 -0.96 -5.27
N LEU A 82 4.74 -0.09 -4.61
CA LEU A 82 4.49 1.28 -5.10
C LEU A 82 5.78 2.12 -5.15
N ALA A 83 6.71 1.92 -4.22
CA ALA A 83 8.03 2.55 -4.32
C ALA A 83 8.79 2.03 -5.54
N GLY A 84 8.69 0.74 -5.85
CA GLY A 84 9.23 0.17 -7.09
C GLY A 84 8.59 0.77 -8.35
N PHE A 85 7.28 1.01 -8.32
CA PHE A 85 6.55 1.70 -9.39
C PHE A 85 7.06 3.14 -9.57
N TYR A 86 7.28 3.88 -8.49
CA TYR A 86 7.87 5.22 -8.58
C TYR A 86 9.32 5.20 -9.06
N ALA A 87 10.14 4.25 -8.61
CA ALA A 87 11.51 4.07 -9.12
C ALA A 87 11.49 3.84 -10.64
N LYS A 88 10.56 3.02 -11.14
CA LYS A 88 10.35 2.82 -12.58
C LYS A 88 9.93 4.11 -13.28
N LYS A 89 8.96 4.85 -12.74
CA LYS A 89 8.54 6.16 -13.28
C LYS A 89 9.68 7.20 -13.30
N LEU A 90 10.62 7.11 -12.35
CA LEU A 90 11.82 7.96 -12.29
C LEU A 90 12.90 7.56 -13.33
N GLY A 91 12.71 6.47 -14.08
CA GLY A 91 13.59 6.05 -15.16
C GLY A 91 14.56 4.92 -14.80
N VAL A 92 14.44 4.29 -13.63
CA VAL A 92 15.21 3.08 -13.33
C VAL A 92 14.73 1.96 -14.27
N PRO A 93 15.63 1.23 -14.97
CA PRO A 93 15.25 0.13 -15.87
C PRO A 93 14.68 -1.08 -15.11
N ILE A 94 13.42 -0.95 -14.70
CA ILE A 94 12.64 -1.96 -13.99
C ILE A 94 11.63 -2.56 -14.97
N GLY A 95 11.69 -3.88 -15.12
CA GLY A 95 10.78 -4.63 -15.96
C GLY A 95 9.47 -4.89 -15.24
N LYS A 96 9.24 -6.15 -14.84
CA LYS A 96 8.05 -6.56 -14.08
C LYS A 96 8.17 -6.22 -12.61
N LEU A 97 7.12 -5.63 -12.05
CA LEU A 97 6.88 -5.55 -10.61
C LEU A 97 5.85 -6.61 -10.26
N ILE A 98 6.27 -7.66 -9.56
CA ILE A 98 5.46 -8.82 -9.25
C ILE A 98 4.91 -8.64 -7.84
N VAL A 99 3.59 -8.49 -7.75
CA VAL A 99 2.85 -8.42 -6.49
C VAL A 99 2.64 -9.85 -5.99
N ALA A 100 3.37 -10.26 -4.96
CA ALA A 100 3.19 -11.56 -4.33
C ALA A 100 2.29 -11.42 -3.09
N THR A 101 1.09 -11.99 -3.12
CA THR A 101 0.17 -12.02 -1.96
C THR A 101 0.18 -13.38 -1.28
N ASN A 102 -0.40 -13.45 -0.09
CA ASN A 102 -0.75 -14.71 0.56
C ASN A 102 -2.23 -15.03 0.24
N GLU A 103 -2.87 -15.86 1.06
CA GLU A 103 -4.29 -16.23 0.94
C GLU A 103 -5.25 -15.03 1.01
N ASN A 104 -4.79 -13.87 1.48
CA ASN A 104 -5.49 -12.59 1.39
C ASN A 104 -5.14 -11.93 0.04
N ASP A 105 -5.89 -12.34 -0.99
CA ASP A 105 -5.55 -12.21 -2.41
C ASP A 105 -6.21 -11.01 -3.12
N ILE A 106 -6.66 -9.98 -2.39
CA ILE A 106 -7.40 -8.85 -2.97
C ILE A 106 -6.64 -8.15 -4.12
N LEU A 107 -5.32 -8.07 -4.04
CA LEU A 107 -4.48 -7.50 -5.09
C LEU A 107 -4.31 -8.46 -6.27
N ASP A 108 -4.15 -9.75 -6.02
CA ASP A 108 -4.09 -10.77 -7.09
C ASP A 108 -5.40 -10.80 -7.89
N CYS A 109 -6.54 -10.77 -7.20
CA CYS A 109 -7.86 -10.63 -7.83
C CYS A 109 -7.95 -9.39 -8.73
N PHE A 110 -7.40 -8.26 -8.29
CA PHE A 110 -7.38 -7.04 -9.09
C PHE A 110 -6.51 -7.19 -10.33
N PHE A 111 -5.25 -7.62 -10.20
CA PHE A 111 -4.35 -7.73 -11.35
C PHE A 111 -4.78 -8.84 -12.32
N SER A 112 -5.45 -9.88 -11.84
CA SER A 112 -5.92 -11.00 -12.67
C SER A 112 -7.26 -10.73 -13.35
N SER A 113 -8.19 -9.99 -12.72
CA SER A 113 -9.57 -9.86 -13.21
C SER A 113 -10.12 -8.43 -13.20
N GLY A 114 -9.37 -7.48 -12.65
CA GLY A 114 -9.80 -6.10 -12.44
C GLY A 114 -10.72 -5.88 -11.24
N LYS A 115 -11.07 -6.94 -10.50
CA LYS A 115 -11.94 -6.87 -9.33
C LYS A 115 -11.13 -6.66 -8.05
N TYR A 116 -11.44 -5.59 -7.34
CA TYR A 116 -10.90 -5.26 -6.03
C TYR A 116 -12.05 -5.26 -5.01
N GLN A 117 -12.15 -6.33 -4.22
CA GLN A 117 -13.30 -6.60 -3.35
C GLN A 117 -12.84 -6.95 -1.94
N ARG A 118 -13.48 -6.35 -0.93
CA ARG A 118 -13.23 -6.69 0.48
C ARG A 118 -13.66 -8.13 0.75
N ARG A 119 -12.81 -8.87 1.45
CA ARG A 119 -13.09 -10.22 1.96
C ARG A 119 -12.65 -10.32 3.42
N ASP A 120 -13.15 -11.35 4.10
CA ASP A 120 -12.73 -11.67 5.46
C ASP A 120 -11.26 -12.10 5.48
N ILE A 121 -10.50 -11.59 6.46
CA ILE A 121 -9.07 -11.90 6.61
C ILE A 121 -8.92 -13.38 6.96
N GLN A 122 -8.06 -14.06 6.21
CA GLN A 122 -7.57 -15.39 6.56
C GLN A 122 -6.31 -15.26 7.39
N HIS A 123 -6.24 -16.02 8.48
CA HIS A 123 -5.01 -16.14 9.27
C HIS A 123 -4.01 -17.02 8.54
N THR A 124 -2.82 -16.48 8.29
CA THR A 124 -1.77 -17.15 7.50
C THR A 124 -0.44 -17.13 8.25
N ILE A 125 0.54 -17.88 7.74
CA ILE A 125 1.93 -17.87 8.25
C ILE A 125 2.66 -16.54 7.98
N SER A 126 2.07 -15.63 7.20
CA SER A 126 2.61 -14.30 6.86
C SER A 126 1.66 -13.19 7.37
N PRO A 127 1.52 -13.02 8.69
CA PRO A 127 0.49 -12.16 9.29
C PRO A 127 0.61 -10.67 8.89
N SER A 128 1.81 -10.21 8.56
CA SER A 128 2.06 -8.83 8.08
C SER A 128 1.40 -8.52 6.74
N MET A 129 0.96 -9.53 6.00
CA MET A 129 0.26 -9.41 4.71
C MET A 129 -1.26 -9.67 4.85
N GLY A 130 -1.76 -10.01 6.04
CA GLY A 130 -3.20 -10.23 6.29
C GLY A 130 -3.99 -8.92 6.28
N ILE A 131 -4.42 -8.47 5.10
CA ILE A 131 -5.09 -7.19 4.90
C ILE A 131 -6.40 -7.36 4.12
N CYS A 132 -7.47 -6.71 4.57
CA CYS A 132 -8.73 -6.59 3.80
C CYS A 132 -8.64 -5.55 2.67
N VAL A 133 -7.89 -4.48 2.91
CA VAL A 133 -7.78 -3.32 2.01
C VAL A 133 -6.35 -2.83 2.03
N SER A 134 -5.78 -2.64 0.86
CA SER A 134 -4.41 -2.21 0.71
C SER A 134 -4.30 -0.68 0.71
N SER A 135 -3.81 -0.12 1.82
CA SER A 135 -3.87 1.34 2.07
C SER A 135 -3.14 2.23 1.06
N ASN A 136 -2.08 1.74 0.39
CA ASN A 136 -1.38 2.53 -0.64
C ASN A 136 -1.86 2.26 -2.06
N PHE A 137 -2.79 1.32 -2.25
CA PHE A 137 -3.26 0.95 -3.59
C PHE A 137 -4.04 2.10 -4.26
N GLU A 138 -4.69 2.96 -3.49
CA GLU A 138 -5.33 4.19 -3.97
C GLU A 138 -4.37 5.11 -4.75
N ARG A 139 -3.09 5.19 -4.36
CA ARG A 139 -2.07 5.98 -5.07
C ARG A 139 -1.73 5.41 -6.45
N TYR A 140 -1.79 4.10 -6.57
CA TYR A 140 -1.61 3.42 -7.84
C TYR A 140 -2.86 3.58 -8.72
N LEU A 141 -4.05 3.47 -8.14
CA LEU A 141 -5.31 3.77 -8.84
C LEU A 141 -5.34 5.22 -9.35
N PHE A 142 -4.78 6.18 -8.61
CA PHE A 142 -4.61 7.55 -9.10
C PHE A 142 -3.78 7.59 -10.38
N ALA A 143 -2.62 6.93 -10.39
CA ALA A 143 -1.80 6.86 -11.60
C ALA A 143 -2.53 6.14 -12.75
N LEU A 144 -3.27 5.08 -12.45
CA LEU A 144 -4.05 4.32 -13.43
C LEU A 144 -5.22 5.13 -14.03
N SER A 145 -5.81 6.02 -13.23
CA SER A 145 -6.86 6.95 -13.66
C SER A 145 -6.36 8.06 -14.59
N GLY A 146 -5.08 8.05 -14.95
CA GLY A 146 -4.45 9.16 -15.69
C GLY A 146 -4.28 10.41 -14.83
N GLU A 147 -4.07 10.23 -13.52
CA GLU A 147 -3.91 11.33 -12.55
C GLU A 147 -5.19 12.19 -12.41
N GLY A 148 -6.35 11.60 -12.73
CA GLY A 148 -7.68 12.20 -12.64
C GLY A 148 -8.32 12.05 -11.27
N HIS A 149 -8.28 13.10 -10.45
CA HIS A 149 -8.82 13.08 -9.09
C HIS A 149 -10.32 12.78 -9.00
N ASP A 150 -11.13 13.24 -9.97
CA ASP A 150 -12.57 12.96 -9.99
C ASP A 150 -12.89 11.49 -10.26
N VAL A 151 -12.11 10.85 -11.15
CA VAL A 151 -12.24 9.43 -11.47
C VAL A 151 -11.88 8.59 -10.26
N LEU A 152 -10.73 8.89 -9.64
CA LEU A 152 -10.31 8.22 -8.41
C LEU A 152 -11.35 8.38 -7.30
N ARG A 153 -11.85 9.60 -7.09
CA ARG A 153 -12.88 9.88 -6.08
C ARG A 153 -14.12 9.02 -6.32
N GLY A 154 -14.60 8.92 -7.56
CA GLY A 154 -15.75 8.09 -7.91
C GLY A 154 -15.52 6.61 -7.59
N TRP A 155 -14.34 6.08 -7.93
CA TRP A 155 -13.96 4.71 -7.60
C TRP A 155 -13.92 4.45 -6.10
N MET A 156 -13.27 5.34 -5.34
CA MET A 156 -13.13 5.18 -3.90
C MET A 156 -14.47 5.33 -3.17
N GLN A 157 -15.32 6.27 -3.58
CA GLN A 157 -16.68 6.41 -3.03
C GLN A 157 -17.54 5.17 -3.30
N GLY A 158 -17.48 4.63 -4.53
CA GLY A 158 -18.16 3.37 -4.86
C GLY A 158 -17.67 2.23 -3.98
N PHE A 159 -16.35 2.05 -3.88
CA PHE A 159 -15.73 1.02 -3.05
C PHE A 159 -16.08 1.15 -1.57
N GLU A 160 -16.17 2.37 -1.03
CA GLU A 160 -16.58 2.60 0.36
C GLU A 160 -18.03 2.19 0.61
N GLN A 161 -18.92 2.39 -0.36
CA GLN A 161 -20.34 2.06 -0.26
C GLN A 161 -20.61 0.56 -0.46
N THR A 162 -19.93 -0.07 -1.42
CA THR A 162 -20.22 -1.46 -1.84
C THR A 162 -19.21 -2.48 -1.35
N GLY A 163 -18.01 -2.04 -0.96
CA GLY A 163 -16.87 -2.93 -0.72
C GLY A 163 -16.21 -3.46 -1.99
N GLU A 164 -16.62 -2.97 -3.17
CA GLU A 164 -16.23 -3.48 -4.48
C GLU A 164 -15.84 -2.37 -5.47
N LEU A 165 -14.76 -2.60 -6.20
CA LEU A 165 -14.30 -1.80 -7.33
C LEU A 165 -13.97 -2.74 -8.48
N THR A 166 -14.44 -2.44 -9.69
CA THR A 166 -14.08 -3.18 -10.90
C THR A 166 -13.48 -2.24 -11.94
N ILE A 167 -12.28 -2.56 -12.40
CA ILE A 167 -11.61 -1.90 -13.53
C ILE A 167 -11.56 -2.91 -14.69
N SER A 168 -11.89 -2.48 -15.90
CA SER A 168 -11.97 -3.37 -17.06
C SER A 168 -11.43 -2.73 -18.33
N GLY A 169 -11.29 -3.54 -19.37
CA GLY A 169 -10.87 -3.09 -20.70
C GLY A 169 -9.45 -2.53 -20.73
N GLU A 170 -9.26 -1.43 -21.47
CA GLU A 170 -7.95 -0.80 -21.67
C GLU A 170 -7.31 -0.31 -20.37
N LEU A 171 -8.09 0.07 -19.37
CA LEU A 171 -7.57 0.49 -18.06
C LEU A 171 -6.93 -0.69 -17.33
N LEU A 172 -7.54 -1.88 -17.37
CA LEU A 172 -6.94 -3.08 -16.78
C LEU A 172 -5.69 -3.53 -17.54
N ALA A 173 -5.68 -3.39 -18.87
CA ALA A 173 -4.51 -3.72 -19.68
C ALA A 173 -3.31 -2.78 -19.44
N LYS A 174 -3.54 -1.59 -18.89
CA LYS A 174 -2.50 -0.64 -18.47
C LYS A 174 -1.99 -0.88 -17.05
N ALA A 175 -2.69 -1.73 -16.27
CA ALA A 175 -2.31 -2.04 -14.91
C ALA A 175 -1.06 -2.95 -14.87
#